data_AF-A0A3B8ZKS0-F1
#
_entry.id   AF-A0A3B8ZKS0-F1
#
_cell.length_a   1.000
_cell.length_b   1.000
_cell.length_c   1.000
_cell.angle_alpha   90.00
_cell.angle_beta   90.00
_cell.angle_gamma   90.00
#
_symmetry.space_group_name_H-M   'P 1'
#
loop_
_entity.id
_entity.type
_entity.pdbx_description
1 polymer ?
#
loop_
_entity_poly.entity_id
_entity_poly.type
_entity_poly.pdbx_seq_one_letter_code
_entity_poly.pdbx_strand_id
1 'polypeptide(L)'
;MIECQGWWQQRGLGRQEMSDLVLDFRGPILSGQGRDVVAAFTLTGKIRPDGSVEILKQYQRRHSVLYVGTYDGEGSLCGRWDIGGYQGEWAIRLLKSSTSSFDEIQDIGS
;
A
#
# COMPACT_ATOMS: atom_id res chain seq x y z
N MET A 1 8.98 8.16 1.87
CA MET A 1 8.55 6.78 1.57
C MET A 1 8.37 6.01 2.87
N ILE A 2 7.22 5.38 3.04
CA ILE A 2 6.79 4.58 4.18
C ILE A 2 6.84 3.11 3.77
N GLU A 3 7.49 2.28 4.58
CA GLU A 3 7.48 0.83 4.38
C GLU A 3 6.10 0.25 4.67
N CYS A 4 5.70 -0.75 3.89
CA CYS A 4 4.37 -1.32 3.95
C CYS A 4 4.42 -2.85 3.88
N GLN A 5 3.39 -3.49 4.42
CA GLN A 5 3.06 -4.87 4.11
C GLN A 5 1.84 -4.89 3.20
N GLY A 6 1.81 -5.73 2.17
CA GLY A 6 0.65 -5.81 1.29
C GLY A 6 0.51 -7.13 0.59
N TRP A 7 -0.72 -7.48 0.24
CA TRP A 7 -1.05 -8.70 -0.50
C TRP A 7 -2.23 -8.46 -1.43
N TRP A 8 -2.33 -9.30 -2.45
CA TRP A 8 -3.53 -9.45 -3.27
C TRP A 8 -3.89 -10.93 -3.36
N GLN A 9 -5.18 -11.25 -3.50
CA GLN A 9 -5.66 -12.62 -3.59
C GLN A 9 -6.23 -12.90 -4.96
N GLN A 10 -5.90 -14.06 -5.51
CA GLN A 10 -6.54 -14.60 -6.71
C GLN A 10 -7.25 -15.91 -6.38
N ARG A 11 -8.49 -16.05 -6.86
CA ARG A 11 -9.24 -17.29 -6.69
C ARG A 11 -8.45 -18.46 -7.30
N GLY A 12 -8.23 -19.50 -6.49
CA GLY A 12 -7.47 -20.69 -6.89
C GLY A 12 -5.95 -20.61 -6.65
N LEU A 13 -5.39 -19.41 -6.44
CA LEU A 13 -3.96 -19.23 -6.13
C LEU A 13 -3.70 -18.74 -4.70
N GLY A 14 -4.74 -18.28 -4.00
CA GLY A 14 -4.61 -17.75 -2.65
C GLY A 14 -4.00 -16.35 -2.63
N ARG A 15 -3.48 -15.95 -1.46
CA ARG A 15 -2.83 -14.65 -1.27
C ARG A 15 -1.42 -14.65 -1.85
N GLN A 16 -1.08 -13.55 -2.50
CA GLN A 16 0.21 -13.26 -3.08
C GLN A 16 0.75 -12.02 -2.36
N GLU A 17 1.83 -12.19 -1.63
CA GLU A 17 2.50 -11.12 -0.88
C GLU A 17 3.25 -10.18 -1.82
N MET A 18 3.34 -8.91 -1.42
CA MET A 18 4.15 -7.88 -2.06
C MET A 18 5.42 -7.64 -1.24
N SER A 19 6.59 -7.78 -1.86
CA SER A 19 7.88 -7.46 -1.26
C SER A 19 8.33 -6.05 -1.64
N ASP A 20 9.23 -5.49 -0.81
CA ASP A 20 9.85 -4.17 -1.03
C ASP A 20 8.82 -3.05 -1.24
N LEU A 21 7.63 -3.22 -0.65
CA LEU A 21 6.50 -2.32 -0.86
C LEU A 21 6.71 -1.04 -0.06
N VAL A 22 6.81 0.08 -0.78
CA VAL A 22 6.90 1.41 -0.22
C VAL A 22 5.89 2.35 -0.84
N LEU A 23 5.30 3.22 -0.02
CA LEU A 23 4.36 4.25 -0.44
C LEU A 23 4.87 5.65 -0.08
N ASP A 24 4.59 6.64 -0.93
CA ASP A 24 4.81 8.06 -0.69
C ASP A 24 3.48 8.79 -0.82
N PHE A 25 3.24 9.75 0.08
CA PHE A 25 2.00 10.53 0.11
C PHE A 25 2.32 12.01 -0.07
N ARG A 26 1.62 12.65 -1.00
CA ARG A 26 1.66 14.10 -1.23
C ARG A 26 0.25 14.64 -1.20
N GLY A 27 -0.22 14.99 0.00
CA GLY A 27 -1.62 15.27 0.24
C GLY A 27 -2.47 14.02 -0.08
N PRO A 28 -3.53 14.13 -0.90
CA PRO A 28 -4.37 12.97 -1.24
C PRO A 28 -3.72 12.03 -2.26
N ILE A 29 -2.61 12.42 -2.87
CA ILE A 29 -1.96 11.65 -3.94
C ILE A 29 -1.02 10.62 -3.31
N LEU A 30 -1.14 9.38 -3.77
CA LEU A 30 -0.27 8.26 -3.42
C LEU A 30 0.57 7.89 -4.63
N SER A 31 1.85 7.64 -4.40
CA SER A 31 2.72 6.90 -5.31
C SER A 31 3.46 5.80 -4.56
N GLY A 32 4.02 4.83 -5.28
CA GLY A 32 4.76 3.76 -4.64
C GLY A 32 5.33 2.77 -5.61
N GLN A 33 6.00 1.76 -5.06
CA GLN A 33 6.60 0.68 -5.82
C GLN A 33 6.74 -0.55 -4.94
N GLY A 34 6.91 -1.70 -5.59
CA GLY A 34 7.19 -2.97 -4.94
C GLY A 34 7.37 -4.07 -5.97
N ARG A 35 7.35 -5.30 -5.50
CA ARG A 35 7.43 -6.51 -6.33
C ARG A 35 6.47 -7.56 -5.78
N ASP A 36 5.98 -8.42 -6.66
CA ASP A 36 5.30 -9.65 -6.26
C ASP A 36 5.67 -10.79 -7.22
N VAL A 37 4.93 -11.90 -7.15
CA VAL A 37 5.11 -13.08 -7.98
C VAL A 37 5.02 -12.80 -9.49
N VAL A 38 4.37 -11.71 -9.92
CA VAL A 38 4.23 -11.35 -11.34
C VAL A 38 5.48 -10.62 -11.83
N ALA A 39 5.83 -9.49 -11.19
CA ALA A 39 7.00 -8.66 -11.51
C ALA A 39 7.14 -7.48 -10.52
N ALA A 40 8.17 -6.65 -10.73
CA ALA A 40 8.21 -5.31 -10.16
C ALA A 40 7.09 -4.43 -10.72
N PHE A 41 6.54 -3.56 -9.87
CA PHE A 41 5.44 -2.66 -10.21
C PHE A 41 5.62 -1.27 -9.58
N THR A 42 4.90 -0.31 -10.13
CA THR A 42 4.63 1.00 -9.50
C THR A 42 3.17 1.11 -9.12
N LEU A 43 2.89 1.95 -8.13
CA LEU A 43 1.55 2.35 -7.69
C LEU A 43 1.40 3.85 -7.91
N THR A 44 0.25 4.28 -8.42
CA THR A 44 -0.13 5.69 -8.47
C THR A 44 -1.63 5.79 -8.23
N GLY A 45 -2.05 6.65 -7.32
CA GLY A 45 -3.44 6.71 -6.91
C GLY A 45 -3.76 7.91 -6.05
N LYS A 46 -4.94 7.85 -5.43
CA LYS A 46 -5.41 8.86 -4.49
C LYS A 46 -6.30 8.28 -3.41
N ILE A 47 -6.28 8.94 -2.26
CA ILE A 47 -7.25 8.76 -1.18
C ILE A 47 -8.12 10.02 -1.13
N ARG A 48 -9.43 9.85 -1.26
CA ARG A 48 -10.41 10.94 -1.17
C ARG A 48 -10.73 11.24 0.31
N PRO A 49 -11.27 12.43 0.63
CA PRO A 49 -11.58 12.81 2.02
C PRO A 49 -12.59 11.89 2.74
N ASP A 50 -13.42 11.17 1.99
CA ASP A 50 -14.37 10.18 2.50
C ASP A 50 -13.71 8.81 2.79
N GLY A 51 -12.39 8.70 2.62
CA GLY A 51 -11.64 7.46 2.76
C GLY A 51 -11.64 6.57 1.52
N SER A 52 -12.30 6.96 0.43
CA SER A 52 -12.31 6.16 -0.81
C SER A 52 -10.92 6.13 -1.47
N VAL A 53 -10.44 4.94 -1.82
CA VAL A 53 -9.12 4.69 -2.41
C VAL A 53 -9.25 4.25 -3.86
N GLU A 54 -8.42 4.81 -4.73
CA GLU A 54 -8.28 4.41 -6.13
C GLU A 54 -6.79 4.41 -6.50
N ILE A 55 -6.25 3.25 -6.83
CA ILE A 55 -4.82 3.04 -7.13
C ILE A 55 -4.69 2.27 -8.45
N LEU A 56 -3.83 2.75 -9.33
CA LEU A 56 -3.39 2.04 -10.51
C LEU A 56 -2.05 1.36 -10.21
N LYS A 57 -2.02 0.04 -10.33
CA LYS A 57 -0.79 -0.77 -10.26
C LYS A 57 -0.30 -1.06 -11.67
N GLN A 58 0.91 -0.62 -12.00
CA GLN A 58 1.50 -0.80 -13.33
C GLN A 58 2.72 -1.72 -13.24
N TYR A 59 2.65 -2.89 -13.88
CA TYR A 59 3.85 -3.69 -14.14
C TYR A 59 4.62 -3.10 -15.32
N GLN A 60 5.94 -3.06 -15.23
CA GLN A 60 6.79 -2.45 -16.27
C GLN A 60 6.46 -3.03 -17.67
N ARG A 61 5.89 -2.19 -18.54
CA ARG A 61 5.55 -2.47 -19.96
C ARG A 61 4.60 -3.67 -20.22
N ARG A 62 3.81 -4.09 -19.24
CA ARG A 62 2.83 -5.19 -19.42
C ARG A 62 1.40 -4.68 -19.28
N HIS A 63 0.82 -4.85 -18.10
CA HIS A 63 -0.58 -4.56 -17.83
C HIS A 63 -0.72 -3.73 -16.56
N SER A 64 -1.84 -3.00 -16.49
CA SER A 64 -2.25 -2.24 -15.33
C SER A 64 -3.40 -2.94 -14.61
N VAL A 65 -3.41 -2.88 -13.29
CA VAL A 65 -4.48 -3.41 -12.44
C VAL A 65 -5.07 -2.26 -11.63
N LEU A 66 -6.40 -2.14 -11.64
CA LEU A 66 -7.10 -1.12 -10.86
C LEU A 66 -7.41 -1.66 -9.47
N TYR A 67 -7.05 -0.93 -8.43
CA TYR A 67 -7.33 -1.23 -7.03
C TYR A 67 -8.29 -0.17 -6.50
N VAL A 68 -9.50 -0.57 -6.13
CA VAL A 68 -10.50 0.30 -5.50
C VAL A 68 -10.78 -0.20 -4.10
N GLY A 69 -10.93 0.71 -3.14
CA GLY A 69 -11.10 0.31 -1.76
C GLY A 69 -11.34 1.48 -0.82
N THR A 70 -10.98 1.27 0.44
CA THR A 70 -11.13 2.23 1.53
C THR A 70 -9.86 2.33 2.35
N TYR A 71 -9.63 3.51 2.92
CA TYR A 71 -8.63 3.78 3.94
C TYR A 71 -9.32 3.92 5.29
N ASP A 72 -8.84 3.19 6.30
CA ASP A 72 -9.43 3.20 7.65
C ASP A 72 -9.07 4.43 8.50
N GLY A 73 -8.13 5.27 8.03
CA GLY A 73 -7.62 6.41 8.80
C GLY A 73 -6.43 6.08 9.71
N GLU A 74 -6.16 4.79 9.95
CA GLU A 74 -5.20 4.29 10.93
C GLU A 74 -4.02 3.54 10.31
N GLY A 75 -3.97 3.45 8.98
CA GLY A 75 -2.86 2.88 8.24
C GLY A 75 -3.21 1.64 7.43
N SER A 76 -4.48 1.25 7.31
CA SER A 76 -4.89 0.12 6.46
C SER A 76 -5.69 0.60 5.26
N LEU A 77 -5.24 0.17 4.08
CA LEU A 77 -5.94 0.31 2.82
C LEU A 77 -6.38 -1.09 2.40
N CYS A 78 -7.64 -1.29 2.03
CA CYS A 78 -8.11 -2.59 1.54
C CYS A 78 -9.28 -2.45 0.57
N GLY A 79 -9.52 -3.48 -0.23
CA GLY A 79 -10.63 -3.49 -1.16
C GLY A 79 -10.51 -4.56 -2.22
N ARG A 80 -10.93 -4.22 -3.45
CA ARG A 80 -10.91 -5.12 -4.59
C ARG A 80 -10.02 -4.61 -5.71
N TRP A 81 -9.33 -5.54 -6.35
CA TRP A 81 -8.60 -5.28 -7.57
C TRP A 81 -9.38 -5.84 -8.76
N ASP A 82 -9.23 -5.21 -9.93
CA ASP A 82 -9.80 -5.66 -11.21
C ASP A 82 -8.78 -5.52 -12.36
N ILE A 83 -8.71 -6.54 -13.20
CA ILE A 83 -8.07 -6.49 -14.53
C ILE A 83 -8.74 -7.48 -15.48
N GLY A 84 -9.33 -6.99 -16.57
CA GLY A 84 -9.76 -7.85 -17.69
C GLY A 84 -10.75 -8.95 -17.29
N GLY A 85 -11.65 -8.68 -16.33
CA GLY A 85 -12.62 -9.64 -15.81
C GLY A 85 -12.10 -10.56 -14.70
N TYR A 86 -10.81 -10.47 -14.36
CA TYR A 86 -10.26 -11.05 -13.13
C TYR A 86 -10.36 -10.04 -11.99
N GLN A 87 -10.64 -10.55 -10.80
CA GLN A 87 -10.82 -9.73 -9.61
C GLN A 87 -10.48 -10.50 -8.35
N GLY A 88 -10.16 -9.77 -7.29
CA GLY A 88 -9.89 -10.34 -5.98
C GLY A 88 -9.71 -9.29 -4.91
N GLU A 89 -9.45 -9.74 -3.68
CA GLU A 89 -9.21 -8.85 -2.55
C GLU A 89 -7.76 -8.39 -2.50
N TRP A 90 -7.53 -7.24 -1.87
CA TRP A 90 -6.20 -6.77 -1.51
C TRP A 90 -6.22 -6.03 -0.19
N ALA A 91 -5.06 -5.98 0.46
CA ALA A 91 -4.80 -5.09 1.58
C ALA A 91 -3.36 -4.58 1.55
N ILE A 92 -3.16 -3.35 2.01
CA ILE A 92 -1.87 -2.73 2.28
C ILE A 92 -1.94 -2.11 3.67
N ARG A 93 -0.96 -2.40 4.52
CA ARG A 93 -0.78 -1.82 5.84
C ARG A 93 0.49 -0.97 5.86
N LEU A 94 0.34 0.29 6.24
CA LEU A 94 1.45 1.20 6.51
C LEU A 94 2.16 0.73 7.79
N LEU A 95 3.46 0.53 7.71
CA LEU A 95 4.27 0.25 8.89
C LEU A 95 4.62 1.58 9.54
N LYS A 96 4.39 1.67 10.86
CA LYS A 96 4.86 2.82 11.62
C LYS A 96 6.39 2.80 11.54
N SER A 97 7.00 3.86 11.00
CA SER A 97 8.43 4.06 11.22
C SER A 97 8.64 4.11 12.71
N SER A 98 9.41 3.17 13.26
CA SER A 98 9.93 3.25 14.61
C SER A 98 10.73 4.55 14.68
N THR A 99 10.15 5.60 15.25
CA THR A 99 10.94 6.74 15.70
C THR A 99 11.79 6.22 16.86
N SER A 100 13.09 6.05 16.59
CA SER A 100 14.10 5.78 17.60
C SER A 100 14.00 6.83 18.72
N SER A 101 13.76 6.34 19.93
CA SER A 101 14.22 6.89 21.23
C SER A 101 14.62 8.36 21.26
N PHE A 102 13.70 9.24 21.66
CA PHE A 102 13.97 10.60 22.13
C PHE A 102 13.24 10.92 23.46
N ASP A 103 12.95 9.91 24.27
CA ASP A 103 12.43 10.05 25.64
C ASP A 103 13.48 9.71 26.72
N GLU A 104 14.77 9.86 26.43
CA GLU A 104 15.85 9.76 27.43
C GLU A 104 16.58 11.11 27.59
N ILE A 105 15.84 12.18 27.86
CA ILE A 105 16.39 13.39 28.51
C ILE A 105 15.33 13.96 29.46
N GLN A 106 15.10 13.29 30.59
CA GLN A 106 14.53 13.90 31.80
C GLN A 106 15.10 13.20 33.04
N ASP A 107 16.42 13.27 33.26
CA ASP A 107 16.98 13.07 34.62
C ASP A 107 18.45 13.47 34.76
N ILE A 108 18.83 14.72 34.46
CA ILE A 108 19.99 15.35 35.10
C ILE A 108 19.71 16.84 35.26
N GLY A 109 19.20 17.24 36.43
CA GLY A 109 19.07 18.65 36.79
C GLY A 109 17.99 18.91 37.83
N SER A 110 18.25 18.54 39.08
CA SER A 110 17.62 19.12 40.27
C SER A 110 18.62 19.14 41.40
#